data_AF-A0A8C2GHD8-F1
#
_entry.id   AF-A0A8C2GHD8-F1
#
_cell.length_a   1.000
_cell.length_b   1.000
_cell.length_c   1.000
_cell.angle_alpha   90.00
_cell.angle_beta   90.00
_cell.angle_gamma   90.00
#
_symmetry.space_group_name_H-M   'P 1'
#
loop_
_entity.id
_entity.type
_entity.pdbx_description
1 polymer ?
#
loop_
_entity_poly.entity_id
_entity_poly.type
_entity_poly.pdbx_seq_one_letter_code
_entity_poly.pdbx_strand_id
1 'polypeptide(L)'
;MFEIRTQLSRDSSSSTPWESLGSPTLLRSPSSGFPLPDGLYEDATFPKQHMPIREEFVWKRPQEICKSPQFITDGATRMDICQGELNDCWFLSAVASLSLNPFLLHQVVPPGQGFQGGYNGCFRFRFWQNGVWTDVQIDDRLPTKRDKLVYMRSSNKDEFWSALLEKAYAKLKGGYSALDMGYPHVAMADMTGGITGGLRVPSDPRKLGYELQPLLQKGALINCANTTGPFGKKNDFGIVYWHAYSVTGLETIKTKGSPVQLVRIRNPWGNTEWNGPWSDGGSEWDNVSAEEQQRVERVQQEDGEFWMSPEDFCQNFDMVEVCHLSGDALSESKVKKPWKCTLHHGHWIPQRGLPQYSLTLLEEDDPSDPEQMCSFLLAFMQKHTHKTGVLSNTELRIYKVRSEYEFLSSQDLEQLRPVHRDISEPRREHVYRGRLPLGHYIIIPYINTNREEEFLLRVLTEKANKTIAVVTPTVDGNSITPPMSPRLVGLPSLNEARELFVKHCGKESYCTSLDLYNMLTGAIAKGVFAGSEKQLNLEQCKSFVVLMDNQVKGRLDLMEFLALWEQLWDWTGIFLTFDKNKNQVLDYNEIPPALEAAGEFQELDGTGKGVISVNLREFLKITMYN
;
A
#
# COMPACT_ATOMS: atom_id res chain seq x y z
N MET A 1 32.15 -38.73 19.41
CA MET A 1 33.50 -38.59 19.99
C MET A 1 34.04 -37.22 19.63
N PHE A 2 33.89 -36.24 20.53
CA PHE A 2 34.93 -35.35 21.06
C PHE A 2 34.26 -34.20 21.82
N GLU A 3 34.84 -33.90 22.97
CA GLU A 3 34.21 -33.26 24.14
C GLU A 3 34.12 -31.74 24.06
N ILE A 4 33.06 -31.24 24.69
CA ILE A 4 32.90 -29.86 25.13
C ILE A 4 33.83 -29.64 26.33
N ARG A 5 34.71 -28.64 26.26
CA ARG A 5 35.33 -28.01 27.44
C ARG A 5 34.91 -26.56 27.54
N THR A 6 34.08 -26.29 28.53
CA THR A 6 33.78 -24.98 29.09
C THR A 6 34.95 -24.50 29.94
N GLN A 7 35.43 -23.28 29.70
CA GLN A 7 36.08 -22.46 30.72
C GLN A 7 35.61 -21.01 30.59
N LEU A 8 34.98 -20.54 31.66
CA LEU A 8 34.59 -19.16 31.92
C LEU A 8 35.83 -18.38 32.40
N SER A 9 36.10 -17.23 31.80
CA SER A 9 36.70 -16.10 32.54
C SER A 9 36.13 -14.79 32.02
N ARG A 10 35.53 -14.03 32.93
CA ARG A 10 35.12 -12.64 32.78
C ARG A 10 36.37 -11.77 32.58
N ASP A 11 36.35 -10.88 31.60
CA ASP A 11 36.38 -9.43 31.87
C ASP A 11 36.17 -8.60 30.60
N SER A 12 35.60 -7.42 30.86
CA SER A 12 35.00 -6.43 29.99
C SER A 12 35.96 -5.68 29.06
N SER A 13 35.62 -5.59 27.78
CA SER A 13 35.73 -4.36 26.97
C SER A 13 34.97 -4.54 25.65
N SER A 14 33.81 -3.90 25.56
CA SER A 14 32.99 -3.86 24.35
C SER A 14 33.60 -2.90 23.33
N SER A 15 34.29 -3.46 22.34
CA SER A 15 34.48 -2.81 21.04
C SER A 15 34.26 -3.88 19.98
N THR A 16 33.12 -3.84 19.30
CA THR A 16 32.84 -4.69 18.14
C THR A 16 32.88 -3.83 16.88
N PRO A 17 33.65 -4.26 15.85
CA PRO A 17 33.82 -3.53 14.61
C PRO A 17 32.67 -3.85 13.65
N TRP A 18 31.75 -2.92 13.48
CA TRP A 18 30.81 -2.91 12.35
C TRP A 18 30.62 -1.50 11.78
N GLU A 19 31.68 -0.69 11.76
CA GLU A 19 31.71 0.51 10.91
C GLU A 19 32.34 0.15 9.56
N SER A 20 31.48 -0.12 8.55
CA SER A 20 31.63 0.34 7.16
C SER A 20 30.83 -0.55 6.20
N LEU A 21 29.54 -0.24 6.01
CA LEU A 21 28.88 -0.54 4.74
C LEU A 21 28.11 0.72 4.34
N GLY A 22 28.55 1.29 3.23
CA GLY A 22 28.14 2.59 2.73
C GLY A 22 26.66 2.70 2.44
N SER A 23 26.20 3.94 2.55
CA SER A 23 24.86 4.43 2.22
C SER A 23 24.35 3.92 0.86
N PRO A 24 23.13 3.38 0.76
CA PRO A 24 22.43 3.27 -0.50
C PRO A 24 21.81 4.63 -0.81
N THR A 25 22.45 5.37 -1.70
CA THR A 25 21.90 6.60 -2.28
C THR A 25 20.55 6.28 -2.93
N LEU A 26 19.54 7.07 -2.58
CA LEU A 26 18.27 7.12 -3.31
C LEU A 26 18.56 7.47 -4.76
N LEU A 27 18.47 6.48 -5.64
CA LEU A 27 18.51 6.73 -7.07
C LEU A 27 17.21 7.42 -7.47
N ARG A 28 17.28 8.75 -7.57
CA ARG A 28 16.42 9.54 -8.47
C ARG A 28 16.34 8.80 -9.79
N SER A 29 15.13 8.60 -10.31
CA SER A 29 14.89 8.09 -11.65
C SER A 29 15.68 8.91 -12.68
N PRO A 30 16.59 8.29 -13.46
CA PRO A 30 17.08 8.88 -14.68
C PRO A 30 16.58 8.02 -15.85
N SER A 31 15.89 8.64 -16.79
CA SER A 31 15.58 8.12 -18.13
C SER A 31 16.84 7.95 -18.99
N SER A 32 17.90 7.36 -18.45
CA SER A 32 19.21 7.23 -19.10
C SER A 32 19.63 5.76 -19.22
N GLY A 33 18.87 4.97 -19.97
CA GLY A 33 19.42 3.79 -20.63
C GLY A 33 19.95 4.23 -22.00
N PHE A 34 21.26 4.27 -22.19
CA PHE A 34 21.81 4.40 -23.54
C PHE A 34 21.62 3.05 -24.26
N PRO A 35 21.05 3.01 -25.48
CA PRO A 35 20.98 1.76 -26.22
C PRO A 35 22.39 1.27 -26.54
N LEU A 36 22.66 0.01 -26.20
CA LEU A 36 23.85 -0.74 -26.61
C LEU A 36 23.85 -0.98 -28.14
N PRO A 37 24.94 -1.54 -28.73
CA PRO A 37 25.01 -1.82 -30.17
C PRO A 37 23.90 -2.73 -30.71
N ASP A 38 23.26 -3.51 -29.84
CA ASP A 38 22.11 -4.37 -30.16
C ASP A 38 20.75 -3.64 -30.05
N GLY A 39 20.74 -2.41 -29.55
CA GLY A 39 19.54 -1.58 -29.36
C GLY A 39 18.67 -1.97 -28.17
N LEU A 40 19.09 -2.91 -27.32
CA LEU A 40 18.30 -3.40 -26.19
C LEU A 40 18.55 -2.60 -24.91
N TYR A 41 17.50 -2.45 -24.10
CA TYR A 41 17.55 -1.76 -22.81
C TYR A 41 18.46 -2.49 -21.83
N GLU A 42 19.29 -1.72 -21.13
CA GLU A 42 20.16 -2.15 -20.04
C GLU A 42 19.87 -1.26 -18.83
N ASP A 43 19.57 -1.91 -17.70
CA ASP A 43 19.26 -1.23 -16.46
C ASP A 43 20.54 -0.81 -15.72
N ALA A 44 20.97 0.43 -15.94
CA ALA A 44 22.12 1.01 -15.26
C ALA A 44 21.97 1.12 -13.73
N THR A 45 20.73 1.09 -13.23
CA THR A 45 20.42 1.21 -11.79
C THR A 45 20.37 -0.14 -11.07
N PHE A 46 20.39 -1.25 -11.81
CA PHE A 46 20.45 -2.60 -11.25
C PHE A 46 21.49 -3.47 -11.98
N PRO A 47 22.78 -3.11 -11.89
CA PRO A 47 23.82 -3.83 -12.61
C PRO A 47 24.03 -5.24 -12.04
N LYS A 48 24.59 -6.11 -12.88
CA LYS A 48 24.90 -7.53 -12.60
C LYS A 48 25.70 -7.79 -11.29
N GLN A 49 26.30 -6.74 -10.72
CA GLN A 49 27.15 -6.77 -9.53
C GLN A 49 26.38 -6.71 -8.20
N HIS A 50 25.05 -6.47 -8.21
CA HIS A 50 24.20 -6.45 -7.00
C HIS A 50 23.79 -7.84 -6.50
N MET A 51 24.59 -8.87 -6.81
CA MET A 51 24.42 -10.23 -6.32
C MET A 51 25.68 -10.71 -5.62
N PRO A 52 25.57 -11.66 -4.67
CA PRO A 52 26.71 -12.49 -4.34
C PRO A 52 27.10 -13.26 -5.61
N ILE A 53 28.13 -12.77 -6.29
CA ILE A 53 28.64 -13.33 -7.55
C ILE A 53 29.16 -14.73 -7.23
N ARG A 54 28.36 -15.76 -7.53
CA ARG A 54 28.86 -17.11 -7.72
C ARG A 54 29.40 -17.18 -9.14
N GLU A 55 30.66 -17.57 -9.31
CA GLU A 55 31.36 -17.60 -10.61
C GLU A 55 30.60 -18.40 -11.69
N GLU A 56 29.72 -19.31 -11.28
CA GLU A 56 28.88 -20.14 -12.15
C GLU A 56 27.64 -19.47 -12.75
N PHE A 57 27.26 -18.27 -12.29
CA PHE A 57 26.03 -17.59 -12.76
C PHE A 57 26.30 -16.70 -13.97
N VAL A 58 25.49 -16.86 -15.01
CA VAL A 58 25.55 -16.07 -16.25
C VAL A 58 24.20 -15.37 -16.44
N TRP A 59 24.23 -14.07 -16.64
CA TRP A 59 23.04 -13.29 -16.94
C TRP A 59 22.68 -13.42 -18.42
N LYS A 60 21.49 -13.93 -18.72
CA LYS A 60 20.99 -14.15 -20.08
C LYS A 60 19.59 -13.57 -20.24
N ARG A 61 19.28 -13.04 -21.42
CA ARG A 61 17.92 -12.69 -21.81
C ARG A 61 17.12 -13.95 -22.16
N PRO A 62 15.78 -13.96 -22.04
CA PRO A 62 14.94 -15.09 -22.43
C PRO A 62 15.18 -15.60 -23.85
N GLN A 63 15.48 -14.70 -24.80
CA GLN A 63 15.83 -15.06 -26.19
C GLN A 63 17.14 -15.86 -26.34
N GLU A 64 18.03 -15.81 -25.34
CA GLU A 64 19.26 -16.61 -25.29
C GLU A 64 19.05 -17.96 -24.57
N ILE A 65 17.90 -18.14 -23.91
CA ILE A 65 17.57 -19.31 -23.08
C ILE A 65 16.64 -20.26 -23.84
N CYS A 66 15.61 -19.73 -24.51
CA CYS A 66 14.67 -20.51 -25.31
C CYS A 66 14.36 -19.87 -26.66
N LYS A 67 13.74 -20.64 -27.57
CA LYS A 67 13.52 -20.23 -28.97
C LYS A 67 12.36 -19.24 -29.14
N SER A 68 11.35 -19.30 -28.29
CA SER A 68 10.11 -18.55 -28.46
C SER A 68 9.60 -18.02 -27.12
N PRO A 69 10.37 -17.14 -26.45
CA PRO A 69 10.00 -16.63 -25.13
C PRO A 69 8.66 -15.90 -25.19
N GLN A 70 7.84 -16.13 -24.18
CA GLN A 70 6.54 -15.55 -23.94
C GLN A 70 6.59 -14.84 -22.59
N PHE A 71 5.92 -13.69 -22.53
CA PHE A 71 5.80 -13.00 -21.25
C PHE A 71 4.85 -13.77 -20.35
N ILE A 72 3.61 -13.97 -20.82
CA ILE A 72 2.56 -14.77 -20.17
C ILE A 72 2.00 -15.75 -21.21
N THR A 73 1.75 -17.00 -20.83
CA THR A 73 1.10 -18.04 -21.64
C THR A 73 -0.17 -18.53 -20.97
N ASP A 74 -1.30 -18.49 -21.68
CA ASP A 74 -2.58 -19.01 -21.19
C ASP A 74 -3.09 -18.37 -19.87
N GLY A 75 -2.63 -17.15 -19.59
CA GLY A 75 -2.96 -16.39 -18.39
C GLY A 75 -1.90 -16.54 -17.30
N ALA A 76 -1.74 -15.52 -16.46
CA ALA A 76 -0.75 -15.56 -15.38
C ALA A 76 -1.36 -16.24 -14.15
N THR A 77 -0.90 -17.45 -13.86
CA THR A 77 -1.48 -18.34 -12.85
C THR A 77 -0.50 -18.64 -11.73
N ARG A 78 -1.03 -19.21 -10.64
CA ARG A 78 -0.20 -19.72 -9.55
C ARG A 78 0.81 -20.77 -10.01
N MET A 79 0.50 -21.54 -11.07
CA MET A 79 1.38 -22.61 -11.59
C MET A 79 2.65 -22.09 -12.27
N ASP A 80 2.72 -20.79 -12.52
CA ASP A 80 3.87 -20.11 -13.14
C ASP A 80 4.92 -19.72 -12.08
N ILE A 81 4.64 -20.04 -10.81
CA ILE A 81 5.45 -19.70 -9.65
C ILE A 81 6.09 -20.97 -9.09
N CYS A 82 7.34 -21.23 -9.48
CA CYS A 82 8.17 -22.31 -8.94
C CYS A 82 9.50 -21.76 -8.41
N GLN A 83 9.80 -22.04 -7.14
CA GLN A 83 11.01 -21.56 -6.48
C GLN A 83 12.30 -22.13 -7.09
N GLY A 84 13.32 -21.27 -7.12
CA GLY A 84 14.70 -21.61 -7.45
C GLY A 84 15.58 -21.80 -6.22
N GLU A 85 16.84 -21.38 -6.33
CA GLU A 85 17.86 -21.56 -5.30
C GLU A 85 17.81 -20.51 -4.15
N LEU A 86 16.92 -19.50 -4.22
CA LEU A 86 16.78 -18.45 -3.21
C LEU A 86 15.74 -18.82 -2.13
N ASN A 87 15.94 -18.40 -0.88
CA ASN A 87 14.97 -18.63 0.21
C ASN A 87 13.93 -17.50 0.30
N ASP A 88 13.31 -17.15 -0.82
CA ASP A 88 12.31 -16.10 -0.95
C ASP A 88 10.88 -16.67 -1.10
N CYS A 89 10.65 -17.85 -0.52
CA CYS A 89 9.34 -18.52 -0.54
C CYS A 89 8.19 -17.62 -0.10
N TRP A 90 8.47 -16.69 0.82
CA TRP A 90 7.54 -15.67 1.30
C TRP A 90 7.02 -14.73 0.20
N PHE A 91 7.88 -14.36 -0.74
CA PHE A 91 7.51 -13.54 -1.89
C PHE A 91 6.73 -14.39 -2.90
N LEU A 92 7.24 -15.58 -3.24
CA LEU A 92 6.59 -16.47 -4.20
C LEU A 92 5.19 -16.89 -3.75
N SER A 93 5.01 -17.22 -2.47
CA SER A 93 3.71 -17.59 -1.93
C SER A 93 2.73 -16.41 -1.99
N ALA A 94 3.21 -15.17 -1.79
CA ALA A 94 2.38 -13.97 -1.95
C ALA A 94 2.01 -13.74 -3.42
N VAL A 95 2.92 -13.95 -4.37
CA VAL A 95 2.65 -13.85 -5.82
C VAL A 95 1.65 -14.92 -6.27
N ALA A 96 1.79 -16.15 -5.77
CA ALA A 96 0.84 -17.22 -6.04
C ALA A 96 -0.57 -16.87 -5.50
N SER A 97 -0.67 -16.30 -4.30
CA SER A 97 -1.95 -15.79 -3.78
C SER A 97 -2.50 -14.65 -4.64
N LEU A 98 -1.66 -13.70 -5.05
CA LEU A 98 -2.03 -12.56 -5.92
C LEU A 98 -2.61 -13.04 -7.27
N SER A 99 -2.06 -14.11 -7.85
CA SER A 99 -2.51 -14.64 -9.14
C SER A 99 -3.96 -15.12 -9.16
N LEU A 100 -4.54 -15.40 -7.98
CA LEU A 100 -5.97 -15.74 -7.83
C LEU A 100 -6.88 -14.52 -8.07
N ASN A 101 -6.32 -13.32 -8.11
CA ASN A 101 -7.02 -12.08 -8.40
C ASN A 101 -6.40 -11.39 -9.64
N PRO A 102 -6.90 -11.69 -10.85
CA PRO A 102 -6.36 -11.15 -12.09
C PRO A 102 -6.33 -9.62 -12.17
N PHE A 103 -7.31 -8.95 -11.54
CA PHE A 103 -7.37 -7.49 -11.53
C PHE A 103 -6.20 -6.88 -10.74
N LEU A 104 -5.97 -7.39 -9.53
CA LEU A 104 -4.81 -6.98 -8.73
C LEU A 104 -3.49 -7.37 -9.40
N LEU A 105 -3.44 -8.55 -10.01
CA LEU A 105 -2.27 -8.99 -10.75
C LEU A 105 -1.94 -8.02 -11.89
N HIS A 106 -2.93 -7.52 -12.64
CA HIS A 106 -2.71 -6.49 -13.66
C HIS A 106 -2.27 -5.13 -13.09
N GLN A 107 -2.56 -4.85 -11.81
CA GLN A 107 -1.96 -3.69 -11.15
C GLN A 107 -0.45 -3.87 -11.01
N VAL A 108 0.01 -5.02 -10.53
CA VAL A 108 1.43 -5.32 -10.32
C VAL A 108 2.19 -5.62 -11.61
N VAL A 109 1.56 -6.34 -12.53
CA VAL A 109 2.08 -6.81 -13.82
C VAL A 109 1.23 -6.18 -14.94
N PRO A 110 1.53 -4.95 -15.37
CA PRO A 110 0.77 -4.28 -16.42
C PRO A 110 0.68 -5.12 -17.70
N PRO A 111 -0.51 -5.23 -18.32
CA PRO A 111 -0.68 -5.95 -19.58
C PRO A 111 -0.01 -5.23 -20.75
N GLY A 112 0.11 -5.92 -21.89
CA GLY A 112 0.69 -5.37 -23.12
C GLY A 112 2.21 -5.43 -23.22
N GLN A 113 2.87 -6.12 -22.29
CA GLN A 113 4.29 -6.45 -22.34
C GLN A 113 4.50 -7.78 -23.07
N GLY A 114 5.63 -7.94 -23.76
CA GLY A 114 5.89 -9.13 -24.56
C GLY A 114 7.30 -9.19 -25.12
N PHE A 115 7.65 -10.35 -25.68
CA PHE A 115 8.90 -10.57 -26.41
C PHE A 115 8.73 -10.44 -27.93
N GLN A 116 7.49 -10.23 -28.39
CA GLN A 116 7.13 -9.96 -29.77
C GLN A 116 6.87 -8.46 -29.97
N GLY A 117 6.67 -8.04 -31.23
CA GLY A 117 6.18 -6.71 -31.65
C GLY A 117 6.46 -5.53 -30.70
N GLY A 118 7.57 -4.83 -30.91
CA GLY A 118 7.95 -3.67 -30.05
C GLY A 118 8.87 -4.02 -28.88
N TYR A 119 9.33 -5.28 -28.79
CA TYR A 119 10.37 -5.70 -27.84
C TYR A 119 11.63 -4.83 -27.93
N ASN A 120 12.04 -4.31 -26.77
CA ASN A 120 13.26 -3.52 -26.60
C ASN A 120 14.08 -3.99 -25.38
N GLY A 121 13.76 -5.16 -24.81
CA GLY A 121 14.42 -5.69 -23.62
C GLY A 121 14.07 -4.99 -22.31
N CYS A 122 13.05 -4.11 -22.27
CA CYS A 122 12.57 -3.43 -21.07
C CYS A 122 11.20 -3.94 -20.63
N PHE A 123 11.04 -4.21 -19.33
CA PHE A 123 9.78 -4.58 -18.69
C PHE A 123 9.50 -3.66 -17.50
N ARG A 124 8.23 -3.54 -17.12
CA ARG A 124 7.75 -2.67 -16.06
C ARG A 124 6.79 -3.42 -15.15
N PHE A 125 6.96 -3.20 -13.86
CA PHE A 125 6.10 -3.71 -12.80
C PHE A 125 5.72 -2.55 -11.87
N ARG A 126 4.68 -2.72 -11.07
CA ARG A 126 4.26 -1.72 -10.09
C ARG A 126 4.17 -2.31 -8.71
N PHE A 127 4.71 -1.59 -7.73
CA PHE A 127 4.62 -1.96 -6.33
C PHE A 127 4.11 -0.78 -5.52
N TRP A 128 3.22 -1.06 -4.59
CA TRP A 128 2.72 -0.09 -3.63
C TRP A 128 3.79 0.21 -2.59
N GLN A 129 4.19 1.47 -2.46
CA GLN A 129 5.18 1.93 -1.49
C GLN A 129 4.61 3.14 -0.73
N ASN A 130 4.39 2.97 0.59
CA ASN A 130 4.02 4.05 1.51
C ASN A 130 2.80 4.90 1.10
N GLY A 131 1.82 4.30 0.44
CA GLY A 131 0.60 4.98 -0.04
C GLY A 131 0.50 5.13 -1.55
N VAL A 132 1.62 4.99 -2.28
CA VAL A 132 1.67 5.29 -3.72
C VAL A 132 2.13 4.09 -4.54
N TRP A 133 1.53 3.90 -5.71
CA TRP A 133 2.01 2.93 -6.68
C TRP A 133 3.26 3.44 -7.38
N THR A 134 4.34 2.68 -7.30
CA THR A 134 5.65 3.02 -7.86
C THR A 134 5.98 2.09 -9.01
N ASP A 135 6.28 2.67 -10.17
CA ASP A 135 6.73 1.93 -11.35
C ASP A 135 8.20 1.50 -11.18
N VAL A 136 8.48 0.23 -11.39
CA VAL A 136 9.83 -0.35 -11.42
C VAL A 136 10.09 -0.90 -12.81
N GLN A 137 11.01 -0.27 -13.52
CA GLN A 137 11.49 -0.73 -14.83
C GLN A 137 12.74 -1.57 -14.67
N ILE A 138 12.85 -2.66 -15.42
CA ILE A 138 14.00 -3.56 -15.45
C ILE A 138 14.34 -3.95 -16.89
N ASP A 139 15.59 -4.32 -17.13
CA ASP A 139 15.91 -5.13 -18.31
C ASP A 139 15.52 -6.60 -18.08
N ASP A 140 15.46 -7.40 -19.15
CA ASP A 140 15.06 -8.81 -19.08
C ASP A 140 16.19 -9.81 -18.84
N ARG A 141 17.41 -9.36 -18.51
CA ARG A 141 18.50 -10.30 -18.22
C ARG A 141 18.22 -11.01 -16.90
N LEU A 142 18.21 -12.33 -16.90
CA LEU A 142 17.94 -13.15 -15.73
C LEU A 142 19.18 -14.00 -15.37
N PRO A 143 19.43 -14.28 -14.09
CA PRO A 143 20.51 -15.18 -13.66
C PRO A 143 20.25 -16.61 -14.10
N THR A 144 21.24 -17.20 -14.77
CA THR A 144 21.17 -18.59 -15.26
C THR A 144 22.39 -19.40 -14.84
N LYS A 145 22.19 -20.71 -14.70
CA LYS A 145 23.25 -21.71 -14.52
C LYS A 145 22.98 -22.86 -15.49
N ARG A 146 23.91 -23.10 -16.43
CA ARG A 146 23.76 -24.08 -17.52
C ARG A 146 22.44 -23.88 -18.29
N ASP A 147 22.18 -22.65 -18.71
CA ASP A 147 20.99 -22.24 -19.50
C ASP A 147 19.65 -22.48 -18.81
N LYS A 148 19.65 -22.59 -17.48
CA LYS A 148 18.44 -22.67 -16.66
C LYS A 148 18.38 -21.51 -15.69
N LEU A 149 17.19 -20.94 -15.49
CA LEU A 149 16.95 -19.92 -14.47
C LEU A 149 17.34 -20.45 -13.09
N VAL A 150 18.08 -19.64 -12.33
CA VAL A 150 18.54 -19.98 -10.97
C VAL A 150 17.43 -19.74 -9.94
N TYR A 151 16.64 -18.69 -10.11
CA TYR A 151 15.62 -18.25 -9.16
C TYR A 151 14.21 -18.63 -9.63
N MET A 152 13.20 -17.80 -9.37
CA MET A 152 11.82 -18.09 -9.75
C MET A 152 11.70 -18.37 -11.25
N ARG A 153 10.86 -19.35 -11.58
CA ARG A 153 10.56 -19.77 -12.96
C ARG A 153 9.13 -20.30 -13.06
N SER A 154 8.59 -20.31 -14.27
CA SER A 154 7.35 -21.02 -14.59
C SER A 154 7.60 -22.51 -14.80
N SER A 155 6.55 -23.31 -14.59
CA SER A 155 6.49 -24.70 -15.03
C SER A 155 6.53 -24.80 -16.57
N ASN A 156 6.04 -23.77 -17.28
CA ASN A 156 6.25 -23.57 -18.70
C ASN A 156 7.63 -22.92 -18.96
N LYS A 157 8.49 -23.62 -19.70
CA LYS A 157 9.87 -23.19 -19.98
C LYS A 157 9.98 -21.97 -20.89
N ASP A 158 8.90 -21.65 -21.61
CA ASP A 158 8.85 -20.51 -22.52
C ASP A 158 8.23 -19.27 -21.86
N GLU A 159 7.81 -19.31 -20.59
CA GLU A 159 7.14 -18.22 -19.90
C GLU A 159 8.03 -17.53 -18.83
N PHE A 160 8.03 -16.20 -18.80
CA PHE A 160 9.02 -15.42 -18.03
C PHE A 160 8.49 -14.28 -17.13
N TRP A 161 7.18 -14.00 -17.10
CA TRP A 161 6.65 -12.88 -16.30
C TRP A 161 7.00 -13.00 -14.81
N SER A 162 6.94 -14.21 -14.25
CA SER A 162 7.17 -14.45 -12.82
C SER A 162 8.64 -14.24 -12.43
N ALA A 163 9.57 -14.73 -13.26
CA ALA A 163 11.00 -14.49 -13.10
C ALA A 163 11.36 -13.00 -13.20
N LEU A 164 10.73 -12.28 -14.13
CA LEU A 164 10.93 -10.84 -14.30
C LEU A 164 10.31 -10.03 -13.15
N LEU A 165 9.17 -10.46 -12.62
CA LEU A 165 8.54 -9.85 -11.45
C LEU A 165 9.44 -9.97 -10.21
N GLU A 166 10.01 -11.15 -9.97
CA GLU A 166 11.01 -11.38 -8.91
C GLU A 166 12.21 -10.44 -9.05
N LYS A 167 12.73 -10.28 -10.28
CA LYS A 167 13.82 -9.34 -10.55
C LYS A 167 13.43 -7.90 -10.24
N ALA A 168 12.23 -7.47 -10.61
CA ALA A 168 11.76 -6.11 -10.33
C ALA A 168 11.61 -5.87 -8.82
N TYR A 169 11.11 -6.87 -8.09
CA TYR A 169 11.02 -6.78 -6.63
C TYR A 169 12.41 -6.79 -5.97
N ALA A 170 13.34 -7.62 -6.45
CA ALA A 170 14.73 -7.62 -6.02
C ALA A 170 15.37 -6.24 -6.23
N LYS A 171 15.17 -5.62 -7.40
CA LYS A 171 15.62 -4.23 -7.66
C LYS A 171 15.04 -3.25 -6.65
N LEU A 172 13.74 -3.31 -6.39
CA LEU A 172 13.07 -2.45 -5.41
C LEU A 172 13.66 -2.61 -4.00
N LYS A 173 14.04 -3.83 -3.62
CA LYS A 173 14.61 -4.15 -2.30
C LYS A 173 16.14 -4.00 -2.22
N GLY A 174 16.81 -3.65 -3.31
CA GLY A 174 18.25 -3.39 -3.36
C GLY A 174 19.13 -4.58 -3.77
N GLY A 175 18.54 -5.69 -4.21
CA GLY A 175 19.24 -6.89 -4.67
C GLY A 175 18.46 -8.16 -4.37
N TYR A 176 18.82 -9.26 -5.04
CA TYR A 176 18.24 -10.57 -4.75
C TYR A 176 18.62 -11.09 -3.36
N SER A 177 19.80 -10.72 -2.85
CA SER A 177 20.18 -11.04 -1.47
C SER A 177 19.29 -10.38 -0.43
N ALA A 178 18.62 -9.28 -0.77
CA ALA A 178 17.65 -8.62 0.12
C ALA A 178 16.30 -9.37 0.20
N LEU A 179 16.09 -10.37 -0.66
CA LEU A 179 14.91 -11.23 -0.63
C LEU A 179 15.15 -12.55 0.13
N ASP A 180 16.40 -12.84 0.52
CA ASP A 180 16.73 -14.05 1.29
C ASP A 180 16.11 -13.96 2.68
N MET A 181 15.12 -14.81 2.93
CA MET A 181 14.28 -14.82 4.13
C MET A 181 13.42 -13.56 4.28
N GLY A 182 12.14 -13.76 4.57
CA GLY A 182 11.20 -12.65 4.74
C GLY A 182 9.81 -13.14 5.13
N TYR A 183 8.84 -12.23 5.07
CA TYR A 183 7.48 -12.50 5.53
C TYR A 183 6.45 -12.21 4.43
N PRO A 184 5.55 -13.16 4.11
CA PRO A 184 4.52 -13.00 3.09
C PRO A 184 3.73 -11.70 3.21
N HIS A 185 3.39 -11.27 4.43
CA HIS A 185 2.63 -10.03 4.65
C HIS A 185 3.33 -8.78 4.07
N VAL A 186 4.67 -8.72 4.07
CA VAL A 186 5.39 -7.58 3.47
C VAL A 186 5.19 -7.55 1.95
N ALA A 187 5.32 -8.71 1.29
CA ALA A 187 5.13 -8.82 -0.15
C ALA A 187 3.68 -8.55 -0.54
N MET A 188 2.72 -9.10 0.21
CA MET A 188 1.30 -8.86 -0.02
C MET A 188 0.95 -7.37 0.10
N ALA A 189 1.47 -6.66 1.10
CA ALA A 189 1.27 -5.22 1.24
C ALA A 189 1.89 -4.44 0.07
N ASP A 190 3.13 -4.76 -0.30
CA ASP A 190 3.82 -4.10 -1.43
C ASP A 190 3.16 -4.40 -2.80
N MET A 191 2.41 -5.50 -2.93
CA MET A 191 1.73 -5.88 -4.18
C MET A 191 0.26 -5.46 -4.26
N THR A 192 -0.32 -4.96 -3.16
CA THR A 192 -1.77 -4.68 -3.12
C THR A 192 -2.13 -3.35 -2.48
N GLY A 193 -1.24 -2.76 -1.67
CA GLY A 193 -1.59 -1.65 -0.79
C GLY A 193 -2.61 -2.01 0.30
N GLY A 194 -2.88 -3.30 0.50
CA GLY A 194 -3.78 -3.82 1.53
C GLY A 194 -3.21 -3.70 2.94
N ILE A 195 -4.05 -4.07 3.92
CA ILE A 195 -3.67 -4.17 5.33
C ILE A 195 -3.39 -5.63 5.65
N THR A 196 -2.20 -5.91 6.16
CA THR A 196 -1.78 -7.29 6.42
C THR A 196 -1.63 -7.60 7.89
N GLY A 197 -2.01 -8.81 8.31
CA GLY A 197 -1.86 -9.24 9.71
C GLY A 197 -1.72 -10.74 9.85
N GLY A 198 -1.05 -11.15 10.94
CA GLY A 198 -0.95 -12.55 11.34
C GLY A 198 -2.15 -12.98 12.19
N LEU A 199 -2.67 -14.17 11.92
CA LEU A 199 -3.65 -14.88 12.72
C LEU A 199 -3.01 -16.19 13.18
N ARG A 200 -3.24 -16.56 14.44
CA ARG A 200 -2.91 -17.91 14.89
C ARG A 200 -3.95 -18.88 14.37
N VAL A 201 -3.51 -20.07 14.00
CA VAL A 201 -4.44 -21.14 13.62
C VAL A 201 -5.29 -21.53 14.83
N PRO A 202 -6.63 -21.59 14.70
CA PRO A 202 -7.50 -21.91 15.82
C PRO A 202 -7.26 -23.35 16.30
N SER A 203 -7.29 -23.55 17.62
CA SER A 203 -7.15 -24.90 18.20
C SER A 203 -8.35 -25.82 17.94
N ASP A 204 -9.51 -25.24 17.59
CA ASP A 204 -10.71 -25.99 17.21
C ASP A 204 -10.86 -25.95 15.68
N PRO A 205 -10.63 -27.07 14.97
CA PRO A 205 -10.69 -27.14 13.50
C PRO A 205 -12.02 -26.68 12.92
N ARG A 206 -13.11 -26.85 13.67
CA ARG A 206 -14.46 -26.44 13.24
C ARG A 206 -14.56 -24.93 13.04
N LYS A 207 -13.67 -24.15 13.66
CA LYS A 207 -13.63 -22.67 13.52
C LYS A 207 -12.85 -22.22 12.29
N LEU A 208 -11.90 -23.02 11.80
CA LEU A 208 -11.04 -22.62 10.68
C LEU A 208 -11.86 -22.24 9.44
N GLY A 209 -12.86 -23.05 9.09
CA GLY A 209 -13.75 -22.76 7.97
C GLY A 209 -14.51 -21.44 8.13
N TYR A 210 -15.05 -21.18 9.32
CA TYR A 210 -15.76 -19.93 9.63
C TYR A 210 -14.86 -18.70 9.62
N GLU A 211 -13.55 -18.86 9.89
CA GLU A 211 -12.59 -17.77 9.86
C GLU A 211 -12.04 -17.51 8.45
N LEU A 212 -11.72 -18.55 7.69
CA LEU A 212 -11.14 -18.43 6.34
C LEU A 212 -12.19 -18.07 5.28
N GLN A 213 -13.41 -18.61 5.39
CA GLN A 213 -14.44 -18.42 4.36
C GLN A 213 -14.79 -16.93 4.12
N PRO A 214 -15.03 -16.09 5.15
CA PRO A 214 -15.30 -14.67 4.94
C PRO A 214 -14.10 -13.92 4.34
N LEU A 215 -12.88 -14.31 4.69
CA LEU A 215 -11.65 -13.69 4.16
C LEU A 215 -11.52 -13.96 2.66
N LEU A 216 -11.64 -15.23 2.25
CA LEU A 216 -11.61 -15.63 0.84
C LEU A 216 -12.75 -15.00 0.03
N GLN A 217 -13.96 -14.91 0.59
CA GLN A 217 -15.10 -14.24 -0.06
C GLN A 217 -14.89 -12.74 -0.24
N LYS A 218 -14.11 -12.11 0.65
CA LYS A 218 -13.66 -10.71 0.54
C LYS A 218 -12.45 -10.54 -0.39
N GLY A 219 -12.00 -11.62 -1.04
CA GLY A 219 -10.85 -11.62 -1.94
C GLY A 219 -9.49 -11.51 -1.23
N ALA A 220 -9.44 -11.68 0.09
CA ALA A 220 -8.20 -11.56 0.84
C ALA A 220 -7.14 -12.55 0.34
N LEU A 221 -5.89 -12.10 0.29
CA LEU A 221 -4.76 -12.99 0.05
C LEU A 221 -4.40 -13.70 1.35
N ILE A 222 -4.21 -15.02 1.32
CA ILE A 222 -3.98 -15.81 2.52
C ILE A 222 -2.77 -16.72 2.32
N ASN A 223 -1.85 -16.67 3.27
CA ASN A 223 -0.66 -17.50 3.34
C ASN A 223 -0.63 -18.24 4.69
N CYS A 224 0.08 -19.36 4.75
CA CYS A 224 0.26 -20.10 5.99
C CYS A 224 1.67 -20.69 6.09
N ALA A 225 2.08 -21.02 7.31
CA ALA A 225 3.37 -21.62 7.59
C ALA A 225 3.32 -22.51 8.83
N ASN A 226 4.23 -23.48 8.89
CA ASN A 226 4.57 -24.19 10.11
C ASN A 226 5.89 -23.68 10.68
N THR A 227 5.86 -23.00 11.82
CA THR A 227 7.03 -22.38 12.46
C THR A 227 7.56 -23.16 13.67
N THR A 228 7.02 -24.36 13.94
CA THR A 228 7.32 -25.11 15.16
C THR A 228 8.42 -26.15 15.02
N GLY A 229 8.77 -26.56 13.80
CA GLY A 229 9.75 -27.62 13.55
C GLY A 229 11.14 -27.11 13.09
N PRO A 230 12.05 -28.04 12.75
CA PRO A 230 13.41 -27.71 12.32
C PRO A 230 13.42 -27.07 10.92
N PHE A 231 14.07 -25.92 10.81
CA PHE A 231 14.18 -25.11 9.58
C PHE A 231 14.51 -25.95 8.32
N GLY A 232 13.69 -25.78 7.27
CA GLY A 232 13.89 -26.40 5.96
C GLY A 232 13.70 -27.93 5.91
N LYS A 233 13.28 -28.56 7.01
CA LYS A 233 12.92 -29.98 7.03
C LYS A 233 11.43 -30.15 6.78
N LYS A 234 11.06 -31.30 6.25
CA LYS A 234 9.67 -31.73 6.13
C LYS A 234 9.27 -32.64 7.28
N ASN A 235 8.01 -32.56 7.70
CA ASN A 235 7.41 -33.55 8.58
C ASN A 235 7.11 -34.86 7.81
N ASP A 236 6.59 -35.86 8.52
CA ASP A 236 6.28 -37.18 7.94
C ASP A 236 5.22 -37.14 6.84
N PHE A 237 4.43 -36.06 6.78
CA PHE A 237 3.39 -35.85 5.78
C PHE A 237 3.80 -34.93 4.62
N GLY A 238 5.04 -34.42 4.60
CA GLY A 238 5.55 -33.59 3.51
C GLY A 238 5.46 -32.08 3.71
N ILE A 239 4.91 -31.59 4.82
CA ILE A 239 4.86 -30.16 5.13
C ILE A 239 6.23 -29.68 5.61
N VAL A 240 6.75 -28.63 4.97
CA VAL A 240 8.06 -28.05 5.23
C VAL A 240 7.96 -26.98 6.31
N TYR A 241 8.82 -27.07 7.32
CA TYR A 241 8.92 -26.09 8.40
C TYR A 241 9.64 -24.82 7.96
N TRP A 242 9.21 -23.68 8.51
CA TRP A 242 9.72 -22.35 8.21
C TRP A 242 9.67 -22.02 6.72
N HIS A 243 8.59 -22.46 6.07
CA HIS A 243 8.33 -22.28 4.66
C HIS A 243 6.92 -21.72 4.46
N ALA A 244 6.79 -20.75 3.55
CA ALA A 244 5.52 -20.10 3.29
C ALA A 244 4.73 -20.86 2.21
N TYR A 245 3.45 -21.11 2.49
CA TYR A 245 2.47 -21.69 1.59
C TYR A 245 1.38 -20.68 1.28
N SER A 246 0.65 -20.88 0.19
CA SER A 246 -0.52 -20.08 -0.18
C SER A 246 -1.79 -20.88 0.07
N VAL A 247 -2.81 -20.29 0.69
CA VAL A 247 -4.15 -20.89 0.76
C VAL A 247 -4.93 -20.41 -0.46
N THR A 248 -5.25 -21.34 -1.37
CA THR A 248 -5.81 -21.04 -2.70
C THR A 248 -7.29 -21.40 -2.84
N GLY A 249 -7.90 -21.96 -1.80
CA GLY A 249 -9.32 -22.29 -1.79
C GLY A 249 -9.81 -22.92 -0.49
N LEU A 250 -11.12 -22.85 -0.28
CA LEU A 250 -11.85 -23.54 0.78
C LEU A 250 -13.20 -23.99 0.21
N GLU A 251 -13.38 -25.29 0.05
CA GLU A 251 -14.53 -25.86 -0.65
C GLU A 251 -15.23 -26.91 0.20
N THR A 252 -16.56 -26.96 0.12
CA THR A 252 -17.33 -28.10 0.63
C THR A 252 -17.58 -29.07 -0.52
N ILE A 253 -16.90 -30.21 -0.48
CA ILE A 253 -16.92 -31.24 -1.50
C ILE A 253 -18.01 -32.27 -1.19
N LYS A 254 -18.85 -32.54 -2.18
CA LYS A 254 -19.85 -33.62 -2.10
C LYS A 254 -19.18 -34.97 -2.28
N THR A 255 -19.39 -35.86 -1.32
CA THR A 255 -18.93 -37.26 -1.40
C THR A 255 -20.13 -38.20 -1.51
N LYS A 256 -19.89 -39.50 -1.75
CA LYS A 256 -20.92 -40.55 -1.64
C LYS A 256 -21.53 -40.65 -0.23
N GLY A 257 -20.82 -40.16 0.80
CA GLY A 257 -21.28 -40.06 2.17
C GLY A 257 -21.66 -38.63 2.53
N SER A 258 -21.16 -38.15 3.68
CA SER A 258 -21.36 -36.76 4.10
C SER A 258 -20.47 -35.80 3.31
N PRO A 259 -20.93 -34.57 3.01
CA PRO A 259 -20.07 -33.52 2.48
C PRO A 259 -18.91 -33.23 3.43
N VAL A 260 -17.74 -32.95 2.87
CA VAL A 260 -16.53 -32.63 3.63
C VAL A 260 -16.02 -31.26 3.21
N GLN A 261 -15.54 -30.47 4.16
CA GLN A 261 -14.87 -29.21 3.84
C GLN A 261 -13.38 -29.47 3.71
N LEU A 262 -12.75 -28.97 2.63
CA LEU A 262 -11.30 -29.08 2.40
C LEU A 262 -10.71 -27.72 2.10
N VAL A 263 -9.45 -27.54 2.53
CA VAL A 263 -8.61 -26.38 2.23
C VAL A 263 -7.66 -26.76 1.09
N ARG A 264 -7.56 -25.91 0.06
CA ARG A 264 -6.56 -26.04 -1.01
C ARG A 264 -5.36 -25.17 -0.69
N ILE A 265 -4.17 -25.76 -0.74
CA ILE A 265 -2.91 -25.14 -0.32
C ILE A 265 -1.88 -25.37 -1.41
N ARG A 266 -1.01 -24.38 -1.64
CA ARG A 266 0.06 -24.49 -2.62
C ARG A 266 1.43 -24.21 -2.01
N ASN A 267 2.36 -25.13 -2.26
CA ASN A 267 3.78 -24.97 -2.04
C ASN A 267 4.42 -24.17 -3.21
N PRO A 268 5.02 -23.00 -2.98
CA PRO A 268 5.64 -22.21 -4.04
C PRO A 268 6.86 -22.88 -4.69
N TRP A 269 7.36 -24.01 -4.19
CA TRP A 269 8.37 -24.81 -4.87
C TRP A 269 7.86 -25.43 -6.18
N GLY A 270 6.55 -25.55 -6.36
CA GLY A 270 5.95 -26.24 -7.49
C GLY A 270 6.15 -27.77 -7.42
N ASN A 271 6.35 -28.30 -6.22
CA ASN A 271 6.51 -29.72 -5.86
C ASN A 271 6.48 -29.85 -4.34
N THR A 272 6.70 -31.05 -3.83
CA THR A 272 6.73 -31.42 -2.40
C THR A 272 5.39 -31.12 -1.75
N GLU A 273 4.51 -32.10 -1.86
CA GLU A 273 3.11 -32.01 -1.44
C GLU A 273 2.80 -32.80 -0.17
N TRP A 274 1.56 -32.60 0.29
CA TRP A 274 0.94 -33.36 1.36
C TRP A 274 0.76 -34.83 0.99
N ASN A 275 1.18 -35.73 1.88
CA ASN A 275 1.11 -37.19 1.71
C ASN A 275 0.08 -37.85 2.63
N GLY A 276 -0.75 -37.06 3.31
CA GLY A 276 -1.81 -37.56 4.19
C GLY A 276 -3.15 -37.73 3.47
N PRO A 277 -4.26 -37.82 4.23
CA PRO A 277 -5.61 -37.88 3.69
C PRO A 277 -5.91 -36.74 2.72
N TRP A 278 -6.61 -37.03 1.61
CA TRP A 278 -6.93 -36.05 0.55
C TRP A 278 -5.75 -35.55 -0.29
N SER A 279 -4.55 -36.12 -0.11
CA SER A 279 -3.44 -35.96 -1.06
C SER A 279 -3.85 -36.29 -2.50
N ASP A 280 -3.05 -35.89 -3.46
CA ASP A 280 -3.29 -36.10 -4.88
C ASP A 280 -3.51 -37.58 -5.25
N GLY A 281 -2.79 -38.49 -4.60
CA GLY A 281 -2.96 -39.95 -4.73
C GLY A 281 -3.91 -40.58 -3.72
N GLY A 282 -4.60 -39.80 -2.88
CA GLY A 282 -5.44 -40.28 -1.78
C GLY A 282 -6.70 -41.01 -2.25
N SER A 283 -6.99 -42.17 -1.64
CA SER A 283 -8.17 -42.98 -1.94
C SER A 283 -9.50 -42.32 -1.54
N GLU A 284 -9.47 -41.27 -0.71
CA GLU A 284 -10.65 -40.52 -0.30
C GLU A 284 -11.40 -39.94 -1.51
N TRP A 285 -10.65 -39.58 -2.56
CA TRP A 285 -11.21 -39.06 -3.79
C TRP A 285 -12.04 -40.08 -4.58
N ASP A 286 -11.90 -41.39 -4.34
CA ASP A 286 -12.74 -42.44 -4.94
C ASP A 286 -14.21 -42.32 -4.49
N ASN A 287 -14.45 -41.57 -3.40
CA ASN A 287 -15.78 -41.24 -2.90
C ASN A 287 -16.35 -39.94 -3.50
N VAL A 288 -15.63 -39.25 -4.38
CA VAL A 288 -16.06 -38.00 -5.02
C VAL A 288 -16.35 -38.27 -6.50
N SER A 289 -17.53 -37.86 -6.97
CA SER A 289 -17.91 -38.02 -8.39
C SER A 289 -17.00 -37.21 -9.31
N ALA A 290 -16.80 -37.69 -10.55
CA ALA A 290 -15.92 -37.02 -11.53
C ALA A 290 -16.35 -35.56 -11.79
N GLU A 291 -17.65 -35.28 -11.80
CA GLU A 291 -18.20 -33.94 -11.98
C GLU A 291 -17.83 -33.00 -10.82
N GLU A 292 -17.78 -33.53 -9.60
CA GLU A 292 -17.44 -32.75 -8.40
C GLU A 292 -15.92 -32.52 -8.32
N GLN A 293 -15.11 -33.51 -8.74
CA GLN A 293 -13.66 -33.33 -8.88
C GLN A 293 -13.31 -32.28 -9.94
N GLN A 294 -14.05 -32.27 -11.06
CA GLN A 294 -13.90 -31.23 -12.09
C GLN A 294 -14.34 -29.86 -11.56
N ARG A 295 -15.43 -29.77 -10.78
CA ARG A 295 -15.92 -28.51 -10.19
C ARG A 295 -14.87 -27.84 -9.30
N VAL A 296 -14.13 -28.62 -8.51
CA VAL A 296 -13.07 -28.11 -7.63
C VAL A 296 -11.72 -27.98 -8.34
N GLU A 297 -11.67 -28.20 -9.66
CA GLU A 297 -10.45 -28.15 -10.47
C GLU A 297 -9.35 -29.03 -9.90
N ARG A 298 -9.70 -30.25 -9.45
CA ARG A 298 -8.72 -31.20 -8.94
C ARG A 298 -7.72 -31.54 -10.04
N VAL A 299 -6.45 -31.32 -9.75
CA VAL A 299 -5.32 -31.81 -10.54
C VAL A 299 -4.70 -32.96 -9.73
N GLN A 300 -4.19 -33.97 -10.44
CA GLN A 300 -3.43 -35.07 -9.83
C GLN A 300 -2.03 -35.04 -10.43
N GLN A 301 -1.17 -34.19 -9.90
CA GLN A 301 0.15 -33.91 -10.46
C GLN A 301 1.06 -33.34 -9.37
N GLU A 302 2.34 -33.71 -9.40
CA GLU A 302 3.35 -33.06 -8.54
C GLU A 302 3.63 -31.62 -9.02
N ASP A 303 2.77 -30.69 -8.63
CA ASP A 303 2.80 -29.26 -8.97
C ASP A 303 2.83 -28.33 -7.73
N GLY A 304 2.88 -28.94 -6.54
CA GLY A 304 2.95 -28.29 -5.24
C GLY A 304 1.59 -27.91 -4.65
N GLU A 305 0.48 -28.04 -5.38
CA GLU A 305 -0.86 -27.79 -4.87
C GLU A 305 -1.52 -29.08 -4.36
N PHE A 306 -2.18 -29.02 -3.22
CA PHE A 306 -2.83 -30.16 -2.61
C PHE A 306 -4.04 -29.75 -1.77
N TRP A 307 -4.87 -30.74 -1.43
CA TRP A 307 -6.02 -30.59 -0.56
C TRP A 307 -5.79 -31.26 0.79
N MET A 308 -6.35 -30.69 1.85
CA MET A 308 -6.40 -31.31 3.17
C MET A 308 -7.63 -30.87 3.96
N SER A 309 -7.94 -31.60 5.03
CA SER A 309 -9.03 -31.23 5.94
C SER A 309 -8.65 -30.04 6.83
N PRO A 310 -9.63 -29.27 7.36
CA PRO A 310 -9.40 -28.29 8.41
C PRO A 310 -8.71 -28.88 9.65
N GLU A 311 -9.02 -30.14 9.99
CA GLU A 311 -8.39 -30.87 11.09
C GLU A 311 -6.89 -31.05 10.85
N ASP A 312 -6.50 -31.50 9.66
CA ASP A 312 -5.10 -31.66 9.28
C ASP A 312 -4.40 -30.31 9.18
N PHE A 313 -5.07 -29.28 8.66
CA PHE A 313 -4.53 -27.92 8.61
C PHE A 313 -4.16 -27.43 10.02
N CYS A 314 -5.07 -27.56 10.98
CA CYS A 314 -4.85 -27.16 12.37
C CYS A 314 -3.73 -27.92 13.07
N GLN A 315 -3.43 -29.15 12.62
CA GLN A 315 -2.32 -29.95 13.15
C GLN A 315 -0.97 -29.64 12.49
N ASN A 316 -0.98 -29.15 11.25
CA ASN A 316 0.21 -28.99 10.43
C ASN A 316 0.62 -27.53 10.20
N PHE A 317 -0.19 -26.55 10.56
CA PHE A 317 0.12 -25.13 10.45
C PHE A 317 -0.22 -24.41 11.76
N ASP A 318 0.63 -23.48 12.19
CA ASP A 318 0.42 -22.67 13.40
C ASP A 318 0.26 -21.17 13.10
N MET A 319 0.62 -20.75 11.88
CA MET A 319 0.57 -19.35 11.45
C MET A 319 -0.23 -19.20 10.15
N VAL A 320 -1.11 -18.20 10.12
CA VAL A 320 -1.79 -17.71 8.92
C VAL A 320 -1.50 -16.22 8.79
N GLU A 321 -1.17 -15.77 7.60
CA GLU A 321 -0.98 -14.36 7.27
C GLU A 321 -2.03 -13.95 6.25
N VAL A 322 -2.73 -12.84 6.52
CA VAL A 322 -3.87 -12.39 5.73
C VAL A 322 -3.61 -10.98 5.24
N CYS A 323 -3.87 -10.72 3.96
CA CYS A 323 -3.94 -9.38 3.38
C CYS A 323 -5.39 -9.00 3.11
N HIS A 324 -5.90 -8.04 3.87
CA HIS A 324 -7.20 -7.43 3.67
C HIS A 324 -7.12 -6.36 2.58
N LEU A 325 -8.01 -6.47 1.60
CA LEU A 325 -8.06 -5.59 0.44
C LEU A 325 -9.20 -4.58 0.57
N SER A 326 -8.97 -3.36 0.10
CA SER A 326 -10.01 -2.34 -0.02
C SER A 326 -10.82 -2.50 -1.31
N GLY A 327 -12.03 -1.94 -1.36
CA GLY A 327 -12.89 -1.96 -2.54
C GLY A 327 -12.25 -1.32 -3.77
N ASP A 328 -11.43 -0.28 -3.59
CA ASP A 328 -10.72 0.41 -4.67
C ASP A 328 -9.68 -0.50 -5.34
N ALA A 329 -9.10 -1.42 -4.57
CA ALA A 329 -8.14 -2.41 -5.07
C ALA A 329 -8.83 -3.55 -5.85
N LEU A 330 -10.17 -3.61 -5.86
CA LEU A 330 -10.95 -4.78 -6.27
C LEU A 330 -11.97 -4.48 -7.38
N SER A 331 -11.87 -3.34 -8.07
CA SER A 331 -12.97 -2.63 -8.78
C SER A 331 -13.76 -3.40 -9.85
N GLU A 332 -13.42 -4.66 -10.18
CA GLU A 332 -14.18 -5.53 -11.10
C GLU A 332 -14.37 -6.97 -10.61
N SER A 333 -13.96 -7.28 -9.38
CA SER A 333 -14.02 -8.65 -8.84
C SER A 333 -15.42 -8.99 -8.30
N LYS A 334 -15.82 -10.27 -8.38
CA LYS A 334 -17.05 -10.83 -7.76
C LYS A 334 -16.99 -10.86 -6.22
N VAL A 335 -16.18 -9.99 -5.61
CA VAL A 335 -15.96 -9.93 -4.17
C VAL A 335 -17.24 -9.47 -3.48
N LYS A 336 -17.68 -10.24 -2.48
CA LYS A 336 -18.85 -9.90 -1.68
C LYS A 336 -18.40 -8.98 -0.54
N LYS A 337 -18.94 -7.75 -0.49
CA LYS A 337 -18.76 -6.78 0.61
C LYS A 337 -17.27 -6.40 0.87
N PRO A 338 -16.60 -5.70 -0.06
CA PRO A 338 -15.22 -5.27 0.14
C PRO A 338 -15.10 -4.29 1.32
N TRP A 339 -13.93 -4.23 1.93
CA TRP A 339 -13.64 -3.21 2.94
C TRP A 339 -13.68 -1.81 2.32
N LYS A 340 -14.24 -0.85 3.03
CA LYS A 340 -14.06 0.56 2.70
C LYS A 340 -12.80 1.07 3.37
N CYS A 341 -11.95 1.76 2.62
CA CYS A 341 -10.68 2.25 3.11
C CYS A 341 -10.63 3.77 3.12
N THR A 342 -10.18 4.33 4.23
CA THR A 342 -9.78 5.73 4.33
C THR A 342 -8.28 5.77 4.64
N LEU A 343 -7.54 6.57 3.87
CA LEU A 343 -6.10 6.77 4.04
C LEU A 343 -5.85 8.18 4.60
N HIS A 344 -4.99 8.27 5.61
CA HIS A 344 -4.56 9.53 6.19
C HIS A 344 -3.03 9.57 6.23
N HIS A 345 -2.45 10.50 5.48
CA HIS A 345 -1.05 10.88 5.65
C HIS A 345 -0.92 11.82 6.85
N GLY A 346 0.10 11.60 7.68
CA GLY A 346 0.32 12.42 8.85
C GLY A 346 1.80 12.60 9.15
N HIS A 347 2.07 13.62 9.96
CA HIS A 347 3.41 13.98 10.41
C HIS A 347 3.43 13.99 11.93
N TRP A 348 4.41 13.30 12.49
CA TRP A 348 4.77 13.42 13.88
C TRP A 348 5.82 14.52 14.01
N ILE A 349 5.45 15.60 14.68
CA ILE A 349 6.38 16.68 14.99
C ILE A 349 6.47 16.78 16.51
N PRO A 350 7.66 16.55 17.11
CA PRO A 350 7.85 16.71 18.53
C PRO A 350 7.34 18.09 18.99
N GLN A 351 6.65 18.13 20.14
CA GLN A 351 6.11 19.36 20.75
C GLN A 351 4.88 19.98 20.07
N ARG A 352 4.42 19.50 18.90
CA ARG A 352 3.24 20.05 18.19
C ARG A 352 1.89 19.44 18.59
N GLY A 353 1.86 18.67 19.69
CA GLY A 353 0.67 17.92 20.13
C GLY A 353 0.54 16.57 19.43
N LEU A 354 -0.33 15.70 19.97
CA LEU A 354 -0.54 14.37 19.41
C LEU A 354 -1.51 14.44 18.21
N PRO A 355 -1.19 13.83 17.06
CA PRO A 355 -2.13 13.75 15.95
C PRO A 355 -3.36 12.92 16.36
N GLN A 356 -4.55 13.35 15.94
CA GLN A 356 -5.83 12.71 16.29
C GLN A 356 -6.70 12.52 15.04
N TYR A 357 -7.44 11.41 15.00
CA TYR A 357 -8.33 11.06 13.90
C TYR A 357 -9.68 10.60 14.46
N SER A 358 -10.76 11.22 14.01
CA SER A 358 -12.11 10.86 14.43
C SER A 358 -12.60 9.68 13.62
N LEU A 359 -13.05 8.63 14.29
CA LEU A 359 -13.70 7.45 13.72
C LEU A 359 -15.16 7.42 14.18
N THR A 360 -16.09 7.48 13.24
CA THR A 360 -17.51 7.40 13.52
C THR A 360 -18.10 6.12 12.94
N LEU A 361 -18.60 5.25 13.82
CA LEU A 361 -19.21 3.96 13.50
C LEU A 361 -20.75 4.09 13.59
N LEU A 362 -21.42 4.03 12.44
CA LEU A 362 -22.85 4.34 12.27
C LEU A 362 -23.71 3.12 11.89
N GLU A 363 -23.11 2.09 11.31
CA GLU A 363 -23.81 0.90 10.83
C GLU A 363 -23.07 -0.37 11.27
N GLU A 364 -23.78 -1.26 11.96
CA GLU A 364 -23.29 -2.57 12.41
C GLU A 364 -23.05 -3.54 11.25
N ASP A 365 -22.17 -4.52 11.46
CA ASP A 365 -21.80 -5.48 10.41
C ASP A 365 -22.97 -6.43 10.08
N ASP A 366 -23.66 -6.90 11.12
CA ASP A 366 -24.78 -7.84 11.08
C ASP A 366 -25.91 -7.37 12.02
N PRO A 367 -27.10 -7.00 11.48
CA PRO A 367 -28.24 -6.59 12.30
C PRO A 367 -28.76 -7.66 13.26
N SER A 368 -28.39 -8.93 13.05
CA SER A 368 -28.73 -10.05 13.95
C SER A 368 -27.73 -10.24 15.10
N ASP A 369 -26.60 -9.54 15.08
CA ASP A 369 -25.63 -9.53 16.16
C ASP A 369 -26.23 -8.83 17.40
N PRO A 370 -26.43 -9.55 18.53
CA PRO A 370 -27.02 -8.96 19.73
C PRO A 370 -26.16 -7.84 20.32
N GLU A 371 -24.86 -7.79 20.02
CA GLU A 371 -23.96 -6.74 20.48
C GLU A 371 -23.89 -5.53 19.53
N GLN A 372 -24.48 -5.62 18.33
CA GLN A 372 -24.48 -4.56 17.30
C GLN A 372 -23.09 -3.95 17.07
N MET A 373 -22.10 -4.81 16.85
CA MET A 373 -20.72 -4.41 16.76
C MET A 373 -20.32 -4.07 15.32
N CYS A 374 -19.37 -3.16 15.18
CA CYS A 374 -18.73 -2.81 13.92
C CYS A 374 -17.29 -3.34 13.92
N SER A 375 -16.93 -4.09 12.90
CA SER A 375 -15.58 -4.59 12.68
C SER A 375 -14.78 -3.59 11.86
N PHE A 376 -13.54 -3.37 12.29
CA PHE A 376 -12.62 -2.49 11.60
C PHE A 376 -11.17 -2.97 11.75
N LEU A 377 -10.33 -2.50 10.83
CA LEU A 377 -8.90 -2.70 10.83
C LEU A 377 -8.24 -1.32 10.80
N LEU A 378 -7.28 -1.10 11.70
CA LEU A 378 -6.41 0.08 11.71
C LEU A 378 -5.01 -0.36 11.36
N ALA A 379 -4.38 0.29 10.39
CA ALA A 379 -2.98 0.09 10.07
C ALA A 379 -2.23 1.41 10.18
N PHE A 380 -1.23 1.44 11.05
CA PHE A 380 -0.39 2.59 11.34
C PHE A 380 1.05 2.30 10.92
N MET A 381 1.47 2.88 9.79
CA MET A 381 2.78 2.66 9.17
C MET A 381 3.68 3.88 9.33
N GLN A 382 4.92 3.65 9.78
CA GLN A 382 6.01 4.62 9.72
C GLN A 382 6.58 4.64 8.29
N LYS A 383 6.67 5.81 7.66
CA LYS A 383 7.27 5.96 6.32
C LYS A 383 8.78 6.10 6.41
N HIS A 384 9.47 5.84 5.30
CA HIS A 384 10.91 6.12 5.12
C HIS A 384 11.88 5.46 6.10
N THR A 385 11.43 4.48 6.88
CA THR A 385 12.25 3.71 7.84
C THR A 385 13.44 3.00 7.17
N HIS A 386 13.33 2.66 5.89
CA HIS A 386 14.42 2.10 5.08
C HIS A 386 15.54 3.12 4.79
N LYS A 387 15.24 4.43 4.77
CA LYS A 387 16.24 5.50 4.56
C LYS A 387 16.99 5.80 5.85
N THR A 388 16.29 5.74 6.99
CA THR A 388 16.86 6.05 8.31
C THR A 388 17.51 4.85 8.98
N GLY A 389 17.13 3.63 8.60
CA GLY A 389 17.61 2.38 9.19
C GLY A 389 17.14 2.16 10.64
N VAL A 390 16.27 3.03 11.15
CA VAL A 390 15.81 3.03 12.54
C VAL A 390 14.29 3.04 12.57
N LEU A 391 13.72 2.06 13.27
CA LEU A 391 12.30 2.01 13.59
C LEU A 391 12.08 2.68 14.95
N SER A 392 11.18 3.66 15.00
CA SER A 392 10.75 4.25 16.25
C SER A 392 9.68 3.37 16.91
N ASN A 393 9.62 3.42 18.24
CA ASN A 393 8.58 2.72 18.98
C ASN A 393 7.24 3.42 18.73
N THR A 394 6.26 2.68 18.23
CA THR A 394 4.95 3.22 17.88
C THR A 394 3.85 2.55 18.69
N GLU A 395 2.77 3.28 18.93
CA GLU A 395 1.62 2.83 19.69
C GLU A 395 0.35 3.42 19.08
N LEU A 396 -0.73 2.63 19.05
CA LEU A 396 -2.05 3.09 18.66
C LEU A 396 -2.96 3.15 19.89
N ARG A 397 -3.69 4.26 20.05
CA ARG A 397 -4.69 4.42 21.11
C ARG A 397 -6.04 4.77 20.51
N ILE A 398 -7.11 4.18 21.05
CA ILE A 398 -8.49 4.49 20.67
C ILE A 398 -9.24 4.90 21.93
N TYR A 399 -9.92 6.04 21.87
CA TYR A 399 -10.75 6.57 22.95
C TYR A 399 -12.20 6.63 22.50
N LYS A 400 -13.13 6.20 23.36
CA LYS A 400 -14.56 6.42 23.13
C LYS A 400 -14.94 7.80 23.62
N VAL A 401 -15.60 8.59 22.78
CA VAL A 401 -15.97 9.97 23.07
C VAL A 401 -17.45 10.21 22.80
N ARG A 402 -17.99 11.32 23.30
CA ARG A 402 -19.34 11.77 22.92
C ARG A 402 -19.28 12.46 21.57
N SER A 403 -20.42 12.54 20.87
CA SER A 403 -20.56 13.16 19.55
C SER A 403 -20.06 14.61 19.46
N GLU A 404 -20.06 15.33 20.59
CA GLU A 404 -19.66 16.73 20.65
C GLU A 404 -18.13 16.93 20.72
N TYR A 405 -17.37 15.86 21.01
CA TYR A 405 -15.92 15.94 21.10
C TYR A 405 -15.30 15.80 19.72
N GLU A 406 -14.80 16.92 19.21
CA GLU A 406 -14.01 16.92 17.97
C GLU A 406 -12.54 16.56 18.25
N PHE A 407 -12.00 16.90 19.42
CA PHE A 407 -10.60 16.73 19.82
C PHE A 407 -10.45 16.40 21.31
N LEU A 408 -9.40 15.67 21.70
CA LEU A 408 -9.01 15.41 23.09
C LEU A 408 -7.81 16.26 23.52
N SER A 409 -8.00 17.14 24.50
CA SER A 409 -6.92 17.89 25.13
C SER A 409 -6.02 17.00 26.01
N SER A 410 -4.86 17.52 26.42
CA SER A 410 -3.99 16.81 27.37
C SER A 410 -4.72 16.44 28.67
N GLN A 411 -5.61 17.32 29.15
CA GLN A 411 -6.40 17.06 30.35
C GLN A 411 -7.43 15.94 30.12
N ASP A 412 -8.03 15.87 28.93
CA ASP A 412 -8.95 14.78 28.58
C ASP A 412 -8.22 13.44 28.52
N LEU A 413 -6.99 13.41 27.98
CA LEU A 413 -6.17 12.20 27.89
C LEU A 413 -5.71 11.66 29.25
N GLU A 414 -5.61 12.52 30.27
CA GLU A 414 -5.34 12.11 31.65
C GLU A 414 -6.56 11.49 32.34
N GLN A 415 -7.77 11.97 32.00
CA GLN A 415 -9.02 11.54 32.62
C GLN A 415 -9.64 10.33 31.92
N LEU A 416 -9.56 10.29 30.60
CA LEU A 416 -10.16 9.24 29.79
C LEU A 416 -9.24 8.02 29.72
N ARG A 417 -9.86 6.85 29.83
CA ARG A 417 -9.18 5.58 29.58
C ARG A 417 -9.40 5.18 28.12
N PRO A 418 -8.34 4.80 27.40
CA PRO A 418 -8.51 4.29 26.05
C PRO A 418 -9.29 2.98 26.09
N VAL A 419 -10.19 2.78 25.11
CA VAL A 419 -10.85 1.50 24.86
C VAL A 419 -9.91 0.49 24.21
N HIS A 420 -8.88 0.98 23.54
CA HIS A 420 -7.79 0.17 23.00
C HIS A 420 -6.46 0.89 23.13
N ARG A 421 -5.42 0.15 23.51
CA ARG A 421 -4.05 0.62 23.60
C ARG A 421 -3.12 -0.51 23.20
N ASP A 422 -2.38 -0.33 22.12
CA ASP A 422 -1.36 -1.31 21.70
C ASP A 422 -0.12 -1.26 22.59
N ILE A 423 0.68 -2.33 22.53
CA ILE A 423 2.01 -2.36 23.14
C ILE A 423 2.92 -1.46 22.29
N SER A 424 3.69 -0.59 22.95
CA SER A 424 4.66 0.26 22.25
C SER A 424 5.87 -0.58 21.83
N GLU A 425 6.10 -0.70 20.52
CA GLU A 425 7.17 -1.53 19.96
C GLU A 425 7.64 -1.01 18.59
N PRO A 426 8.89 -1.29 18.20
CA PRO A 426 9.45 -0.78 16.96
C PRO A 426 9.01 -1.67 15.80
N ARG A 427 7.94 -1.26 15.11
CA ARG A 427 7.43 -1.96 13.92
C ARG A 427 7.23 -0.98 12.78
N ARG A 428 7.57 -1.40 11.56
CA ARG A 428 7.28 -0.62 10.34
C ARG A 428 5.79 -0.29 10.26
N GLU A 429 4.94 -1.26 10.58
CA GLU A 429 3.50 -1.09 10.60
C GLU A 429 2.87 -1.84 11.78
N HIS A 430 1.95 -1.17 12.46
CA HIS A 430 1.05 -1.72 13.46
C HIS A 430 -0.32 -1.98 12.85
N VAL A 431 -0.83 -3.19 12.98
CA VAL A 431 -2.17 -3.54 12.52
C VAL A 431 -3.01 -4.02 13.69
N TYR A 432 -4.10 -3.30 13.95
CA TYR A 432 -5.09 -3.65 14.95
C TYR A 432 -6.41 -4.03 14.29
N ARG A 433 -6.93 -5.21 14.64
CA ARG A 433 -8.28 -5.66 14.28
C ARG A 433 -9.19 -5.55 15.48
N GLY A 434 -10.18 -4.68 15.39
CA GLY A 434 -11.10 -4.38 16.48
C GLY A 434 -12.56 -4.64 16.15
N ARG A 435 -13.36 -4.82 17.20
CA ARG A 435 -14.83 -4.72 17.16
C ARG A 435 -15.24 -3.71 18.21
N LEU A 436 -15.99 -2.69 17.82
CA LEU A 436 -16.50 -1.67 18.73
C LEU A 436 -17.99 -1.43 18.44
N PRO A 437 -18.81 -1.10 19.45
CA PRO A 437 -20.20 -0.76 19.24
C PRO A 437 -20.32 0.58 18.50
N LEU A 438 -21.51 0.87 17.98
CA LEU A 438 -21.84 2.15 17.38
C LEU A 438 -21.43 3.34 18.27
N GLY A 439 -20.90 4.39 17.65
CA GLY A 439 -20.49 5.60 18.35
C GLY A 439 -19.30 6.34 17.74
N HIS A 440 -18.81 7.32 18.50
CA HIS A 440 -17.71 8.19 18.13
C HIS A 440 -16.45 7.82 18.90
N TYR A 441 -15.35 7.76 18.17
CA TYR A 441 -14.05 7.37 18.70
C TYR A 441 -12.96 8.31 18.18
N ILE A 442 -11.90 8.49 18.97
CA ILE A 442 -10.70 9.22 18.55
C ILE A 442 -9.52 8.25 18.57
N ILE A 443 -8.85 8.15 17.42
CA ILE A 443 -7.64 7.37 17.19
C ILE A 443 -6.44 8.31 17.33
N ILE A 444 -5.48 7.91 18.14
CA ILE A 444 -4.23 8.65 18.35
C ILE A 444 -3.05 7.73 17.99
N PRO A 445 -2.43 7.93 16.81
CA PRO A 445 -1.15 7.31 16.51
C PRO A 445 -0.03 8.04 17.26
N TYR A 446 0.74 7.29 18.05
CA TYR A 446 1.83 7.80 18.86
C TYR A 446 3.16 7.26 18.37
N ILE A 447 4.14 8.14 18.16
CA ILE A 447 5.53 7.76 17.83
C ILE A 447 6.44 8.25 18.96
N ASN A 448 7.14 7.33 19.62
CA ASN A 448 8.08 7.67 20.68
C ASN A 448 9.43 8.11 20.07
N THR A 449 9.46 9.31 19.53
CA THR A 449 10.63 9.88 18.86
C THR A 449 10.74 11.39 19.14
N ASN A 450 11.98 11.86 19.21
CA ASN A 450 12.32 13.28 19.29
C ASN A 450 12.63 13.88 17.90
N ARG A 451 12.37 13.14 16.83
CA ARG A 451 12.58 13.55 15.44
C ARG A 451 11.25 13.73 14.74
N GLU A 452 11.25 14.51 13.67
CA GLU A 452 10.10 14.55 12.78
C GLU A 452 10.02 13.26 11.98
N GLU A 453 8.84 12.66 11.93
CA GLU A 453 8.60 11.41 11.23
C GLU A 453 7.28 11.46 10.47
N GLU A 454 7.26 10.89 9.28
CA GLU A 454 6.03 10.74 8.50
C GLU A 454 5.39 9.38 8.75
N PHE A 455 4.06 9.36 8.74
CA PHE A 455 3.31 8.13 8.86
C PHE A 455 2.11 8.07 7.91
N LEU A 456 1.55 6.87 7.82
CA LEU A 456 0.32 6.58 7.11
C LEU A 456 -0.61 5.81 8.05
N LEU A 457 -1.79 6.36 8.30
CA LEU A 457 -2.88 5.68 8.99
C LEU A 457 -3.92 5.23 7.96
N ARG A 458 -4.26 3.95 7.95
CA ARG A 458 -5.30 3.37 7.09
C ARG A 458 -6.39 2.77 7.95
N VAL A 459 -7.63 3.09 7.63
CA VAL A 459 -8.80 2.60 8.35
C VAL A 459 -9.68 1.82 7.39
N LEU A 460 -9.87 0.54 7.67
CA LEU A 460 -10.76 -0.36 6.92
C LEU A 460 -12.00 -0.65 7.75
N THR A 461 -13.19 -0.42 7.18
CA THR A 461 -14.48 -0.71 7.83
C THR A 461 -15.37 -1.55 6.92
N GLU A 462 -16.21 -2.42 7.50
CA GLU A 462 -17.14 -3.24 6.69
C GLU A 462 -18.22 -2.41 6.00
N LYS A 463 -18.68 -1.35 6.67
CA LYS A 463 -19.74 -0.44 6.20
C LYS A 463 -19.21 0.97 5.96
N ALA A 464 -20.07 1.85 5.45
CA ALA A 464 -19.78 3.25 5.08
C ALA A 464 -19.55 4.16 6.29
N ASN A 465 -18.64 3.77 7.18
CA ASN A 465 -18.26 4.53 8.36
C ASN A 465 -17.25 5.63 7.96
N LYS A 466 -17.30 6.77 8.66
CA LYS A 466 -16.49 7.94 8.31
C LYS A 466 -15.27 8.04 9.22
N THR A 467 -14.12 8.34 8.62
CA THR A 467 -12.91 8.71 9.36
C THR A 467 -12.39 10.05 8.83
N ILE A 468 -12.11 10.99 9.73
CA ILE A 468 -11.71 12.36 9.39
C ILE A 468 -10.53 12.75 10.31
N ALA A 469 -9.51 13.40 9.75
CA ALA A 469 -8.42 13.97 10.56
C ALA A 469 -8.96 15.08 11.46
N VAL A 470 -8.56 15.08 12.73
CA VAL A 470 -8.98 16.09 13.69
C VAL A 470 -8.02 17.26 13.66
N VAL A 471 -8.56 18.46 13.51
CA VAL A 471 -7.78 19.71 13.63
C VAL A 471 -7.48 19.96 15.12
N THR A 472 -6.20 20.02 15.47
CA THR A 472 -5.75 20.35 16.83
C THR A 472 -6.09 21.81 17.13
N PRO A 473 -6.91 22.11 18.15
CA PRO A 473 -7.03 23.48 18.66
C PRO A 473 -5.71 23.84 19.33
N THR A 474 -5.00 24.84 18.82
CA THR A 474 -3.69 25.28 19.33
C THR A 474 -3.79 25.70 20.79
N VAL A 475 -3.20 24.92 21.70
CA VAL A 475 -3.01 25.28 23.10
C VAL A 475 -1.66 25.98 23.23
N ASP A 476 -1.65 27.29 22.97
CA ASP A 476 -0.75 28.22 23.63
C ASP A 476 -1.46 29.57 23.77
N GLY A 477 -1.75 29.93 25.01
CA GLY A 477 -2.31 31.22 25.44
C GLY A 477 -1.35 32.40 25.26
N ASN A 478 -0.37 32.30 24.37
CA ASN A 478 0.35 33.43 23.78
C ASN A 478 0.23 33.29 22.27
N SER A 479 -0.95 33.68 21.80
CA SER A 479 -1.17 33.96 20.40
C SER A 479 -0.24 35.10 19.98
N ILE A 480 0.94 34.75 19.45
CA ILE A 480 1.33 35.34 18.18
C ILE A 480 0.70 34.43 17.11
N THR A 481 -0.64 34.44 17.05
CA THR A 481 -1.17 34.78 15.74
C THR A 481 -0.49 36.11 15.40
N PRO A 482 0.24 36.27 14.28
CA PRO A 482 0.21 37.61 13.71
C PRO A 482 -1.29 37.89 13.64
N PRO A 483 -1.80 38.95 14.29
CA PRO A 483 -3.23 39.15 14.35
C PRO A 483 -3.72 38.95 12.93
N MET A 484 -4.62 37.98 12.72
CA MET A 484 -5.57 38.16 11.64
C MET A 484 -6.33 39.41 12.06
N SER A 485 -5.72 40.55 11.73
CA SER A 485 -6.44 41.76 11.54
C SER A 485 -7.65 41.34 10.70
N PRO A 486 -8.87 41.74 11.07
CA PRO A 486 -10.08 41.43 10.30
C PRO A 486 -10.10 42.14 8.93
N ARG A 487 -8.94 42.21 8.24
CA ARG A 487 -8.66 43.06 7.09
C ARG A 487 -7.72 42.42 6.03
N LEU A 488 -7.32 41.16 6.14
CA LEU A 488 -6.68 40.47 5.01
C LEU A 488 -7.33 39.11 4.75
N VAL A 489 -8.46 39.15 4.05
CA VAL A 489 -9.14 37.98 3.51
C VAL A 489 -8.99 38.04 1.98
N GLY A 490 -8.39 37.01 1.39
CA GLY A 490 -8.02 37.00 -0.04
C GLY A 490 -9.21 36.96 -0.99
N LEU A 491 -10.27 36.24 -0.64
CA LEU A 491 -11.52 36.11 -1.40
C LEU A 491 -12.75 36.39 -0.49
N PRO A 492 -14.00 36.35 -1.01
CA PRO A 492 -15.26 36.34 -0.23
C PRO A 492 -15.61 34.97 0.40
N SER A 493 -16.23 34.99 1.58
CA SER A 493 -16.49 33.78 2.40
C SER A 493 -17.40 32.79 1.67
N LEU A 494 -17.46 31.53 2.09
CA LEU A 494 -18.31 30.52 1.43
C LEU A 494 -19.80 30.92 1.37
N ASN A 495 -20.30 31.66 2.36
CA ASN A 495 -21.66 32.19 2.33
C ASN A 495 -21.83 33.29 1.25
N GLU A 496 -20.86 34.20 1.11
CA GLU A 496 -20.85 35.23 0.07
C GLU A 496 -20.59 34.63 -1.32
N ALA A 497 -19.78 33.57 -1.41
CA ALA A 497 -19.55 32.80 -2.63
C ALA A 497 -20.83 32.15 -3.15
N ARG A 498 -21.65 31.60 -2.24
CA ARG A 498 -22.98 31.08 -2.56
C ARG A 498 -23.90 32.16 -3.12
N GLU A 499 -23.86 33.37 -2.55
CA GLU A 499 -24.62 34.51 -3.08
C GLU A 499 -24.10 34.95 -4.47
N LEU A 500 -22.78 34.94 -4.68
CA LEU A 500 -22.17 35.23 -5.98
C LEU A 500 -22.58 34.21 -7.04
N PHE A 501 -22.61 32.91 -6.70
CA PHE A 501 -23.08 31.84 -7.58
C PHE A 501 -24.54 32.04 -7.97
N VAL A 502 -25.42 32.28 -6.99
CA VAL A 502 -26.85 32.53 -7.25
C VAL A 502 -27.04 33.77 -8.12
N LYS A 503 -26.22 34.82 -7.91
CA LYS A 503 -26.29 36.06 -8.68
C LYS A 503 -25.83 35.89 -10.14
N HIS A 504 -24.80 35.10 -10.41
CA HIS A 504 -24.23 34.97 -11.77
C HIS A 504 -24.80 33.79 -12.55
N CYS A 505 -25.16 32.70 -11.88
CA CYS A 505 -25.62 31.45 -12.51
C CYS A 505 -27.16 31.25 -12.42
N GLY A 506 -27.87 32.20 -11.80
CA GLY A 506 -29.20 32.09 -11.19
C GLY A 506 -30.32 31.28 -11.88
N LYS A 507 -30.37 31.16 -13.21
CA LYS A 507 -31.43 30.38 -13.91
C LYS A 507 -30.98 29.03 -14.45
N GLU A 508 -29.68 28.83 -14.65
CA GLU A 508 -29.14 27.61 -15.25
C GLU A 508 -28.65 26.60 -14.20
N SER A 509 -28.50 27.03 -12.93
CA SER A 509 -28.02 26.21 -11.80
C SER A 509 -26.62 25.60 -11.98
N TYR A 510 -25.86 26.06 -12.99
CA TYR A 510 -24.49 25.63 -13.25
C TYR A 510 -23.60 26.84 -13.56
N CYS A 511 -22.35 26.77 -13.15
CA CYS A 511 -21.31 27.76 -13.36
C CYS A 511 -20.41 27.34 -14.52
N THR A 512 -20.38 28.15 -15.57
CA THR A 512 -19.44 27.95 -16.69
C THR A 512 -18.07 28.57 -16.37
N SER A 513 -17.06 28.23 -17.17
CA SER A 513 -15.73 28.87 -17.06
C SER A 513 -15.77 30.39 -17.21
N LEU A 514 -16.73 30.93 -17.98
CA LEU A 514 -16.93 32.37 -18.14
C LEU A 514 -17.59 33.00 -16.90
N ASP A 515 -18.54 32.30 -16.28
CA ASP A 515 -19.17 32.76 -15.03
C ASP A 515 -18.16 32.77 -13.89
N LEU A 516 -17.35 31.71 -13.78
CA LEU A 516 -16.26 31.62 -12.81
C LEU A 516 -15.24 32.74 -13.00
N TYR A 517 -14.86 33.04 -14.26
CA TYR A 517 -13.97 34.14 -14.59
C TYR A 517 -14.53 35.49 -14.12
N ASN A 518 -15.79 35.78 -14.41
CA ASN A 518 -16.43 37.03 -14.00
C ASN A 518 -16.56 37.15 -12.47
N MET A 519 -16.89 36.05 -11.79
CA MET A 519 -17.00 36.01 -10.32
C MET A 519 -15.65 36.22 -9.64
N LEU A 520 -14.60 35.51 -10.06
CA LEU A 520 -13.26 35.67 -9.49
C LEU A 520 -12.67 37.05 -9.80
N THR A 521 -12.83 37.56 -11.02
CA THR A 521 -12.41 38.91 -11.40
C THR A 521 -13.08 39.96 -10.50
N GLY A 522 -14.39 39.83 -10.27
CA GLY A 522 -15.15 40.74 -9.41
C GLY A 522 -14.80 40.61 -7.93
N ALA A 523 -14.46 39.41 -7.46
CA ALA A 523 -14.02 39.14 -6.09
C ALA A 523 -12.62 39.71 -5.84
N ILE A 524 -11.67 39.47 -6.75
CA ILE A 524 -10.30 39.99 -6.71
C ILE A 524 -10.29 41.52 -6.75
N ALA A 525 -11.05 42.13 -7.66
CA ALA A 525 -11.11 43.59 -7.81
C ALA A 525 -11.66 44.32 -6.57
N LYS A 526 -12.40 43.62 -5.70
CA LYS A 526 -12.96 44.16 -4.45
C LYS A 526 -12.20 43.74 -3.19
N GLY A 527 -11.28 42.78 -3.33
CA GLY A 527 -10.54 42.17 -2.22
C GLY A 527 -9.13 42.71 -2.07
N VAL A 528 -8.34 42.00 -1.28
CA VAL A 528 -6.94 42.33 -0.95
C VAL A 528 -6.03 42.29 -2.19
N PHE A 529 -6.45 41.56 -3.23
CA PHE A 529 -5.75 41.41 -4.50
C PHE A 529 -6.17 42.41 -5.58
N ALA A 530 -6.88 43.49 -5.23
CA ALA A 530 -7.28 44.51 -6.20
C ALA A 530 -6.05 45.06 -6.96
N GLY A 531 -6.14 45.12 -8.29
CA GLY A 531 -5.05 45.46 -9.21
C GLY A 531 -4.41 44.24 -9.90
N SER A 532 -4.61 43.03 -9.37
CA SER A 532 -4.10 41.78 -9.95
C SER A 532 -5.12 41.04 -10.84
N GLU A 533 -6.35 41.56 -10.99
CA GLU A 533 -7.41 40.92 -11.77
C GLU A 533 -7.03 40.68 -13.24
N LYS A 534 -6.10 41.49 -13.77
CA LYS A 534 -5.54 41.36 -15.12
C LYS A 534 -4.66 40.13 -15.31
N GLN A 535 -4.23 39.48 -14.22
CA GLN A 535 -3.44 38.25 -14.26
C GLN A 535 -4.30 36.99 -14.42
N LEU A 536 -5.58 37.06 -14.04
CA LEU A 536 -6.55 36.00 -14.27
C LEU A 536 -6.99 36.00 -15.74
N ASN A 537 -7.02 34.83 -16.37
CA ASN A 537 -7.53 34.67 -17.73
C ASN A 537 -8.51 33.49 -17.83
N LEU A 538 -9.31 33.50 -18.90
CA LEU A 538 -10.39 32.52 -19.09
C LEU A 538 -9.89 31.07 -19.19
N GLU A 539 -8.69 30.82 -19.72
CA GLU A 539 -8.12 29.46 -19.81
C GLU A 539 -7.84 28.85 -18.42
N GLN A 540 -7.55 29.69 -17.42
CA GLN A 540 -7.40 29.22 -16.05
C GLN A 540 -8.73 28.83 -15.43
N CYS A 541 -9.79 29.61 -15.67
CA CYS A 541 -11.13 29.25 -15.24
C CYS A 541 -11.63 27.98 -15.94
N LYS A 542 -11.22 27.71 -17.19
CA LYS A 542 -11.45 26.41 -17.83
C LYS A 542 -10.71 25.28 -17.11
N SER A 543 -9.45 25.49 -16.73
CA SER A 543 -8.66 24.50 -15.97
C SER A 543 -9.31 24.19 -14.61
N PHE A 544 -9.76 25.21 -13.89
CA PHE A 544 -10.48 25.05 -12.62
C PHE A 544 -11.78 24.26 -12.78
N VAL A 545 -12.54 24.54 -13.84
CA VAL A 545 -13.78 23.81 -14.14
C VAL A 545 -13.47 22.35 -14.48
N VAL A 546 -12.46 22.07 -15.31
CA VAL A 546 -12.07 20.69 -15.67
C VAL A 546 -11.60 19.90 -14.46
N LEU A 547 -10.85 20.53 -13.54
CA LEU A 547 -10.35 19.89 -12.33
C LEU A 547 -11.47 19.38 -11.41
N MET A 548 -12.57 20.12 -11.33
CA MET A 548 -13.65 19.86 -10.38
C MET A 548 -14.83 19.11 -11.00
N ASP A 549 -14.93 19.13 -12.33
CA ASP A 549 -16.01 18.51 -13.10
C ASP A 549 -15.76 17.02 -13.32
N ASN A 550 -16.05 16.24 -12.28
CA ASN A 550 -15.91 14.78 -12.25
C ASN A 550 -16.81 14.05 -13.27
N GLN A 551 -17.71 14.76 -13.95
CA GLN A 551 -18.68 14.19 -14.89
C GLN A 551 -18.51 14.72 -16.31
N VAL A 552 -17.43 15.47 -16.59
CA VAL A 552 -17.05 15.97 -17.92
C VAL A 552 -18.18 16.78 -18.60
N LYS A 553 -18.91 17.58 -17.83
CA LYS A 553 -20.02 18.44 -18.27
C LYS A 553 -19.57 19.77 -18.89
N GLY A 554 -18.31 20.16 -18.70
CA GLY A 554 -17.74 21.48 -18.99
C GLY A 554 -18.24 22.61 -18.07
N ARG A 555 -18.84 22.29 -16.91
CA ARG A 555 -19.51 23.24 -15.99
C ARG A 555 -19.64 22.68 -14.58
N LEU A 556 -19.70 23.56 -13.58
CA LEU A 556 -19.76 23.20 -12.15
C LEU A 556 -21.16 23.39 -11.58
N ASP A 557 -21.67 22.42 -10.83
CA ASP A 557 -22.82 22.65 -9.96
C ASP A 557 -22.45 23.42 -8.68
N LEU A 558 -23.44 23.75 -7.84
CA LEU A 558 -23.20 24.54 -6.64
C LEU A 558 -22.24 23.86 -5.66
N MET A 559 -22.26 22.53 -5.55
CA MET A 559 -21.40 21.81 -4.61
C MET A 559 -19.96 21.74 -5.14
N GLU A 560 -19.81 21.43 -6.44
CA GLU A 560 -18.51 21.45 -7.13
C GLU A 560 -17.88 22.87 -7.09
N PHE A 561 -18.69 23.92 -7.27
CA PHE A 561 -18.25 25.30 -7.15
C PHE A 561 -17.83 25.69 -5.73
N LEU A 562 -18.59 25.31 -4.70
CA LEU A 562 -18.25 25.66 -3.32
C LEU A 562 -16.97 24.96 -2.85
N ALA A 563 -16.76 23.70 -3.26
CA ALA A 563 -15.52 22.98 -2.98
C ALA A 563 -14.31 23.65 -3.66
N LEU A 564 -14.45 24.08 -4.92
CA LEU A 564 -13.42 24.86 -5.60
C LEU A 564 -13.13 26.17 -4.89
N TRP A 565 -14.18 26.87 -4.44
CA TRP A 565 -14.05 28.16 -3.78
C TRP A 565 -13.36 28.05 -2.42
N GLU A 566 -13.61 26.97 -1.69
CA GLU A 566 -12.91 26.64 -0.44
C GLU A 566 -11.41 26.43 -0.67
N GLN A 567 -11.03 25.67 -1.71
CA GLN A 567 -9.62 25.49 -2.07
C GLN A 567 -8.94 26.81 -2.46
N LEU A 568 -9.60 27.64 -3.28
CA LEU A 568 -9.07 28.96 -3.66
C LEU A 568 -8.96 29.89 -2.45
N TRP A 569 -9.90 29.81 -1.51
CA TRP A 569 -9.87 30.57 -0.28
C TRP A 569 -8.67 30.19 0.59
N ASP A 570 -8.41 28.89 0.76
CA ASP A 570 -7.27 28.40 1.53
C ASP A 570 -5.94 28.78 0.87
N TRP A 571 -5.81 28.59 -0.44
CA TRP A 571 -4.61 28.95 -1.19
C TRP A 571 -4.31 30.44 -1.18
N THR A 572 -5.35 31.28 -1.27
CA THR A 572 -5.16 32.73 -1.16
C THR A 572 -4.80 33.16 0.26
N GLY A 573 -5.30 32.47 1.28
CA GLY A 573 -4.90 32.66 2.68
C GLY A 573 -3.42 32.30 2.90
N ILE A 574 -2.96 31.19 2.34
CA ILE A 574 -1.56 30.77 2.37
C ILE A 574 -0.70 31.81 1.65
N PHE A 575 -1.07 32.21 0.42
CA PHE A 575 -0.33 33.21 -0.34
C PHE A 575 -0.13 34.51 0.45
N LEU A 576 -1.17 35.04 1.08
CA LEU A 576 -1.09 36.27 1.88
C LEU A 576 -0.27 36.10 3.18
N THR A 577 -0.17 34.88 3.69
CA THR A 577 0.64 34.57 4.88
C THR A 577 2.13 34.60 4.56
N PHE A 578 2.49 34.16 3.34
CA PHE A 578 3.88 34.06 2.91
C PHE A 578 4.38 35.26 2.08
N ASP A 579 3.49 36.09 1.53
CA ASP A 579 3.82 37.39 0.90
C ASP A 579 4.17 38.43 1.98
N LYS A 580 5.37 38.31 2.56
CA LYS A 580 5.79 39.12 3.72
C LYS A 580 5.96 40.60 3.36
N ASN A 581 6.34 40.87 2.11
CA ASN A 581 6.57 42.22 1.60
C ASN A 581 5.26 42.86 1.04
N LYS A 582 4.17 42.09 0.95
CA LYS A 582 2.82 42.50 0.51
C LYS A 582 2.82 43.10 -0.89
N ASN A 583 3.71 42.63 -1.76
CA ASN A 583 3.82 43.10 -3.13
C ASN A 583 2.95 42.28 -4.10
N GLN A 584 2.14 41.34 -3.59
CA GLN A 584 1.30 40.42 -4.34
C GLN A 584 2.10 39.43 -5.21
N VAL A 585 3.34 39.13 -4.82
CA VAL A 585 4.26 38.17 -5.45
C VAL A 585 5.02 37.42 -4.34
N LEU A 586 5.20 36.11 -4.48
CA LEU A 586 6.07 35.37 -3.57
C LEU A 586 7.51 35.37 -4.09
N ASP A 587 8.44 35.80 -3.25
CA ASP A 587 9.86 35.70 -3.54
C ASP A 587 10.34 34.24 -3.41
N TYR A 588 11.47 33.89 -4.03
CA TYR A 588 12.00 32.51 -4.06
C TYR A 588 12.08 31.83 -2.69
N ASN A 589 12.43 32.57 -1.64
CA ASN A 589 12.55 32.02 -0.29
C ASN A 589 11.20 31.81 0.42
N GLU A 590 10.12 32.37 -0.13
CA GLU A 590 8.76 32.31 0.40
C GLU A 590 7.94 31.22 -0.30
N ILE A 591 8.34 30.82 -1.51
CA ILE A 591 7.64 29.80 -2.31
C ILE A 591 7.70 28.40 -1.68
N PRO A 592 8.88 27.84 -1.30
CA PRO A 592 8.93 26.50 -0.71
C PRO A 592 8.04 26.34 0.53
N PRO A 593 8.09 27.22 1.55
CA PRO A 593 7.21 27.07 2.71
C PRO A 593 5.74 27.37 2.41
N ALA A 594 5.43 28.19 1.39
CA ALA A 594 4.05 28.41 0.94
C ALA A 594 3.47 27.18 0.25
N LEU A 595 4.26 26.47 -0.58
CA LEU A 595 3.82 25.24 -1.24
C LEU A 595 3.76 24.06 -0.25
N GLU A 596 4.66 23.99 0.72
CA GLU A 596 4.57 23.04 1.83
C GLU A 596 3.27 23.26 2.63
N ALA A 597 2.94 24.52 2.95
CA ALA A 597 1.68 24.85 3.62
C ALA A 597 0.43 24.56 2.76
N ALA A 598 0.55 24.58 1.44
CA ALA A 598 -0.50 24.19 0.50
C ALA A 598 -0.61 22.66 0.29
N GLY A 599 0.30 21.88 0.86
CA GLY A 599 0.34 20.41 0.75
C GLY A 599 1.06 19.87 -0.50
N GLU A 600 1.81 20.72 -1.22
CA GLU A 600 2.21 20.52 -2.63
C GLU A 600 3.73 20.57 -2.86
N PHE A 601 4.59 19.95 -2.02
CA PHE A 601 6.04 19.93 -2.30
C PHE A 601 6.74 18.56 -2.23
N GLN A 602 7.29 18.14 -3.37
CA GLN A 602 8.50 17.29 -3.52
C GLN A 602 9.61 18.15 -4.14
N GLU A 603 10.83 18.09 -3.56
CA GLU A 603 12.07 18.85 -3.86
C GLU A 603 12.25 19.52 -5.25
N LEU A 604 12.70 20.79 -5.25
CA LEU A 604 13.42 21.42 -6.39
C LEU A 604 14.91 21.03 -6.40
N ASP A 605 15.54 21.06 -7.57
CA ASP A 605 16.92 20.63 -7.79
C ASP A 605 18.00 21.61 -7.27
N GLY A 606 19.06 21.02 -6.72
CA GLY A 606 19.98 21.64 -5.76
C GLY A 606 21.03 22.61 -6.31
N THR A 607 20.70 23.55 -7.19
CA THR A 607 21.67 24.58 -7.62
C THR A 607 21.31 26.03 -7.27
N GLY A 608 20.11 26.30 -6.74
CA GLY A 608 19.83 27.52 -5.95
C GLY A 608 20.19 28.86 -6.59
N LYS A 609 20.28 28.95 -7.93
CA LYS A 609 20.57 30.21 -8.64
C LYS A 609 19.77 30.32 -9.94
N GLY A 610 18.54 30.82 -9.78
CA GLY A 610 17.69 31.41 -10.81
C GLY A 610 16.57 32.15 -10.09
N VAL A 611 16.38 33.44 -10.37
CA VAL A 611 15.28 34.20 -9.77
C VAL A 611 13.98 33.73 -10.42
N ILE A 612 13.21 32.89 -9.74
CA ILE A 612 11.81 32.63 -10.11
C ILE A 612 10.94 33.43 -9.15
N SER A 613 10.38 34.53 -9.64
CA SER A 613 9.32 35.27 -8.95
C SER A 613 7.98 34.65 -9.36
N VAL A 614 7.32 33.94 -8.46
CA VAL A 614 6.04 33.29 -8.73
C VAL A 614 4.93 34.22 -8.25
N ASN A 615 4.21 34.82 -9.20
CA ASN A 615 3.01 35.59 -8.87
C ASN A 615 1.84 34.65 -8.56
N LEU A 616 0.75 35.18 -8.00
CA LEU A 616 -0.45 34.41 -7.66
C LEU A 616 -0.96 33.53 -8.83
N ARG A 617 -0.79 34.01 -10.07
CA ARG A 617 -1.14 33.28 -11.29
C ARG A 617 -0.30 32.01 -11.50
N GLU A 618 1.01 32.07 -11.26
CA GLU A 618 1.89 30.89 -11.35
C GLU A 618 1.77 30.00 -10.12
N PHE A 619 1.53 30.57 -8.93
CA PHE A 619 1.29 29.82 -7.69
C PHE A 619 0.06 28.92 -7.82
N LEU A 620 -1.07 29.48 -8.27
CA LEU A 620 -2.29 28.72 -8.52
C LEU A 620 -2.12 27.67 -9.63
N LYS A 621 -1.28 27.92 -10.64
CA LYS A 621 -1.00 26.91 -11.67
C LYS A 621 -0.16 25.74 -11.16
N ILE A 622 0.81 26.00 -10.29
CA ILE A 622 1.69 24.99 -9.70
C ILE A 622 0.87 24.07 -8.77
N THR A 623 -0.05 24.63 -7.99
CA THR A 623 -0.90 23.86 -7.05
C THR A 623 -2.10 23.15 -7.72
N MET A 624 -2.34 23.35 -9.01
CA MET A 624 -3.52 22.81 -9.72
C MET A 624 -3.25 21.60 -10.61
N TYR A 625 -2.00 21.35 -11.00
CA TYR A 625 -1.64 20.39 -12.04
C TYR A 625 -0.93 19.13 -11.53
N ASN A 626 -1.01 18.84 -10.22
CA ASN A 626 -0.56 17.58 -9.63
C ASN A 626 -1.70 16.88 -8.89
#